data_AF-A0A1F4CX77-F1
#
_entry.id   AF-A0A1F4CX77-F1
#
_cell.length_a   1.000
_cell.length_b   1.000
_cell.length_c   1.000
_cell.angle_alpha   90.00
_cell.angle_beta   90.00
_cell.angle_gamma   90.00
#
_symmetry.space_group_name_H-M   'P 1'
#
loop_
_entity.id
_entity.type
_entity.pdbx_description
1 polymer ?
#
loop_
_entity_poly.entity_id
_entity_poly.type
_entity_poly.pdbx_seq_one_letter_code
_entity_poly.pdbx_strand_id
1 'polypeptide(L)'
;MSPGLPSGLRTRGKSRGFSIVAAIFLLVVLAGLGAAIVIVSTTQQIGSALDVQGARIYQAARAGIEWGAYKRLRSSACAASTSFTFATAPTLAGIAVTVTCTPYADGSGGPTVYEIQSTACNQPSGGNCPNAAPGANYVERRMKVTI
;
A
#
# COMPACT_ATOMS: atom_id res chain seq x y z
N MET A 1 -70.10 -21.23 52.63
CA MET A 1 -70.06 -22.29 51.60
C MET A 1 -69.36 -21.76 50.36
N SER A 2 -68.18 -22.29 50.04
CA SER A 2 -67.36 -22.01 48.85
C SER A 2 -68.03 -22.50 47.54
N PRO A 3 -67.51 -22.17 46.34
CA PRO A 3 -66.31 -22.84 45.82
C PRO A 3 -65.29 -21.91 45.13
N GLY A 4 -64.01 -22.24 45.29
CA GLY A 4 -62.90 -21.66 44.52
C GLY A 4 -62.78 -22.28 43.12
N LEU A 5 -62.16 -21.55 42.20
CA LEU A 5 -61.79 -22.05 40.87
C LEU A 5 -60.26 -22.06 40.69
N PRO A 6 -59.75 -23.00 39.85
CA PRO A 6 -58.40 -23.54 39.97
C PRO A 6 -57.32 -22.68 39.34
N SER A 7 -56.20 -22.59 40.05
CA SER A 7 -54.91 -22.12 39.58
C SER A 7 -54.34 -23.11 38.56
N GLY A 8 -54.56 -22.85 37.27
CA GLY A 8 -53.91 -23.58 36.19
C GLY A 8 -52.42 -23.23 36.13
N LEU A 9 -51.57 -24.01 36.81
CA LEU A 9 -50.14 -23.99 36.56
C LEU A 9 -49.89 -24.42 35.10
N ARG A 10 -49.51 -23.45 34.25
CA ARG A 10 -48.91 -23.74 32.96
C ARG A 10 -47.61 -24.50 33.20
N THR A 11 -47.62 -25.79 32.93
CA THR A 11 -46.42 -26.62 32.84
C THR A 11 -45.54 -26.05 31.74
N ARG A 12 -44.44 -25.41 32.16
CA ARG A 12 -43.41 -24.89 31.28
C ARG A 12 -42.74 -26.09 30.61
N GLY A 13 -43.13 -26.35 29.35
CA GLY A 13 -42.54 -27.39 28.52
C GLY A 13 -41.03 -27.30 28.58
N LYS A 14 -40.41 -28.32 29.15
CA LYS A 14 -38.98 -28.37 29.41
C LYS A 14 -38.27 -28.80 28.12
N SER A 15 -38.24 -27.91 27.13
CA SER A 15 -37.48 -28.09 25.89
C SER A 15 -35.97 -27.92 26.18
N ARG A 16 -35.36 -28.97 26.73
CA ARG A 16 -33.94 -29.05 27.10
C ARG A 16 -33.20 -29.89 26.06
N GLY A 17 -32.61 -29.26 25.06
CA GLY A 17 -31.63 -29.95 24.20
C GLY A 17 -31.49 -29.38 22.80
N PHE A 18 -32.57 -29.31 22.02
CA PHE A 18 -32.45 -28.95 20.60
C PHE A 18 -32.09 -27.46 20.38
N SER A 19 -32.68 -26.56 21.17
CA SER A 19 -32.44 -25.12 21.03
C SER A 19 -31.02 -24.69 21.41
N ILE A 20 -30.35 -25.41 22.31
CA ILE A 20 -29.01 -25.01 22.77
C ILE A 20 -27.95 -25.33 21.70
N VAL A 21 -28.10 -26.47 21.01
CA VAL A 21 -27.21 -26.86 19.91
C VAL A 21 -27.42 -25.92 18.72
N ALA A 22 -28.66 -25.60 18.37
CA ALA A 22 -28.97 -24.64 17.30
C ALA A 22 -28.44 -23.23 17.61
N ALA A 23 -28.53 -22.76 18.86
CA ALA A 23 -28.00 -21.46 19.27
C ALA A 23 -26.48 -21.39 19.14
N ILE A 24 -25.75 -22.42 19.58
CA ILE A 24 -24.29 -22.47 19.44
C ILE A 24 -23.89 -22.50 17.96
N PHE A 25 -24.58 -23.29 17.14
CA PHE A 25 -24.31 -23.33 15.70
C PHE A 25 -24.45 -21.94 15.06
N LEU A 26 -25.55 -21.24 15.35
CA LEU A 26 -25.75 -19.87 14.87
C LEU A 26 -24.67 -18.90 15.35
N LEU A 27 -24.26 -18.98 16.62
CA LEU A 27 -23.20 -18.14 17.16
C LEU A 27 -21.87 -18.37 16.45
N VAL A 28 -21.50 -19.63 16.18
CA VAL A 28 -20.26 -19.96 15.45
C VAL A 28 -20.30 -19.42 14.02
N VAL A 29 -21.43 -19.57 13.32
CA VAL A 29 -21.60 -19.05 11.96
C VAL A 29 -21.51 -17.52 11.94
N LEU A 30 -22.24 -16.84 12.83
CA LEU A 30 -22.21 -15.37 12.93
C LEU A 30 -20.82 -14.86 13.32
N ALA A 31 -20.14 -15.53 14.23
CA ALA A 31 -18.76 -15.21 14.59
C ALA A 31 -17.81 -15.37 13.40
N GLY A 32 -17.94 -16.46 12.64
CA GLY A 32 -17.18 -16.69 11.42
C GLY A 32 -17.40 -15.61 10.36
N LEU A 33 -18.66 -15.22 10.12
CA LEU A 33 -19.00 -14.13 9.20
C LEU A 33 -18.48 -12.78 9.68
N GLY A 34 -18.61 -12.49 10.97
CA GLY A 34 -18.07 -11.27 11.58
C GLY A 34 -16.55 -11.17 11.41
N ALA A 35 -15.82 -12.26 11.69
CA ALA A 35 -14.38 -12.33 11.48
C ALA A 35 -14.00 -12.11 10.00
N ALA A 36 -14.70 -12.75 9.07
CA ALA A 36 -14.47 -12.58 7.64
C ALA A 36 -14.67 -11.12 7.19
N ILE A 37 -15.74 -10.45 7.66
CA ILE A 37 -16.00 -9.04 7.33
C ILE A 37 -14.89 -8.14 7.86
N VAL A 38 -14.38 -8.37 9.07
CA VAL A 38 -13.28 -7.59 9.65
C VAL A 38 -12.00 -7.74 8.84
N ILE A 39 -11.66 -8.97 8.43
CA ILE A 39 -10.48 -9.23 7.59
C ILE A 39 -10.62 -8.47 6.27
N VAL A 40 -11.75 -8.64 5.57
CA VAL A 40 -12.00 -7.96 4.29
C VAL A 40 -11.92 -6.44 4.45
N SER A 41 -12.58 -5.87 5.45
CA SER A 41 -12.56 -4.43 5.71
C SER A 41 -11.14 -3.91 5.97
N THR A 42 -10.34 -4.68 6.71
CA THR A 42 -8.95 -4.33 7.01
C THR A 42 -8.09 -4.36 5.73
N THR A 43 -8.25 -5.39 4.90
CA THR A 43 -7.51 -5.49 3.63
C THR A 43 -7.88 -4.37 2.65
N GLN A 44 -9.14 -3.93 2.62
CA GLN A 44 -9.56 -2.79 1.80
C GLN A 44 -8.94 -1.47 2.26
N GLN A 45 -8.88 -1.23 3.58
CA GLN A 45 -8.23 -0.02 4.11
C GLN A 45 -6.74 0.02 3.77
N ILE A 46 -6.04 -1.11 3.92
CA ILE A 46 -4.61 -1.22 3.56
C ILE A 46 -4.42 -1.01 2.05
N GLY A 47 -5.26 -1.62 1.22
CA GLY A 47 -5.21 -1.45 -0.24
C GLY A 47 -5.38 0.02 -0.66
N SER A 48 -6.38 0.71 -0.11
CA SER A 48 -6.61 2.13 -0.39
C SER A 48 -5.42 3.00 0.03
N ALA A 49 -4.80 2.71 1.18
CA ALA A 49 -3.60 3.42 1.62
C ALA A 49 -2.40 3.19 0.67
N LEU A 50 -2.21 1.96 0.20
CA LEU A 50 -1.16 1.60 -0.76
C LEU A 50 -1.36 2.28 -2.12
N ASP A 51 -2.60 2.40 -2.60
CA ASP A 51 -2.91 3.09 -3.86
C ASP A 51 -2.55 4.58 -3.80
N VAL A 52 -2.94 5.26 -2.70
CA VAL A 52 -2.58 6.66 -2.48
C VAL A 52 -1.06 6.82 -2.34
N GLN A 53 -0.40 5.92 -1.62
CA GLN A 53 1.05 5.94 -1.49
C GLN A 53 1.74 5.71 -2.84
N GLY A 54 1.24 4.78 -3.66
CA GLY A 54 1.71 4.54 -5.01
C GLY A 54 1.59 5.75 -5.92
N ALA A 55 0.49 6.51 -5.84
CA ALA A 55 0.32 7.75 -6.57
C ALA A 55 1.34 8.83 -6.16
N ARG A 56 1.63 8.96 -4.85
CA ARG A 56 2.63 9.90 -4.35
C ARG A 56 4.04 9.53 -4.82
N ILE A 57 4.39 8.24 -4.75
CA ILE A 57 5.68 7.73 -5.24
C ILE A 57 5.82 7.95 -6.76
N TYR A 58 4.73 7.79 -7.51
CA TYR A 58 4.72 8.10 -8.94
C TYR A 58 5.05 9.58 -9.22
N GLN A 59 4.42 10.50 -8.48
CA GLN A 59 4.73 11.93 -8.64
C GLN A 59 6.16 12.26 -8.20
N ALA A 60 6.67 11.61 -7.16
CA ALA A 60 8.06 11.73 -6.73
C ALA A 60 9.06 11.28 -7.81
N ALA A 61 8.82 10.13 -8.45
CA ALA A 61 9.66 9.64 -9.56
C ALA A 61 9.61 10.58 -10.78
N ARG A 62 8.42 11.13 -11.09
CA ARG A 62 8.30 12.12 -12.17
C ARG A 62 9.13 13.37 -11.88
N ALA A 63 9.03 13.91 -10.67
CA ALA A 63 9.85 15.04 -10.25
C ALA A 63 11.36 14.74 -10.33
N GLY A 64 11.76 13.50 -10.02
CA GLY A 64 13.14 13.05 -10.18
C GLY A 64 13.62 13.02 -11.63
N ILE A 65 12.78 12.58 -12.57
CA ILE A 65 13.10 12.68 -14.01
C ILE A 65 13.28 14.14 -14.43
N GLU A 66 12.33 15.01 -14.09
CA GLU A 66 12.39 16.42 -14.50
C GLU A 66 13.65 17.10 -13.92
N TRP A 67 13.99 16.79 -12.67
CA TRP A 67 15.22 17.27 -12.04
C TRP A 67 16.48 16.77 -12.76
N GLY A 68 16.53 15.47 -13.10
CA GLY A 68 17.66 14.86 -13.81
C GLY A 68 17.83 15.42 -15.23
N ALA A 69 16.73 15.56 -15.95
CA ALA A 69 16.68 16.15 -17.28
C ALA A 69 17.12 17.62 -17.25
N TYR A 70 16.61 18.41 -16.32
CA TYR A 70 17.03 19.80 -16.11
C TYR A 70 18.54 19.90 -15.86
N LYS A 71 19.07 19.04 -14.97
CA LYS A 71 20.50 18.99 -14.65
C LYS A 71 21.38 18.65 -15.86
N ARG A 72 20.95 17.69 -16.69
CA ARG A 72 21.61 17.39 -17.97
C ARG A 72 21.54 18.56 -18.95
N LEU A 73 20.34 19.06 -19.23
CA LEU A 73 20.13 20.08 -20.26
C LEU A 73 20.75 21.43 -19.90
N ARG A 74 20.77 21.80 -18.61
CA ARG A 74 21.23 23.11 -18.17
C ARG A 74 22.72 23.17 -17.84
N SER A 75 23.28 22.10 -17.30
CA SER A 75 24.65 22.10 -16.75
C SER A 75 25.52 20.98 -17.31
N SER A 76 25.04 20.17 -18.27
CA SER A 76 25.68 18.93 -18.74
C SER A 76 26.01 17.93 -17.61
N ALA A 77 25.51 18.19 -16.41
CA ALA A 77 25.90 17.53 -15.18
C ALA A 77 24.75 16.66 -14.72
N CYS A 78 24.82 15.37 -14.98
CA CYS A 78 24.03 14.39 -14.23
C CYS A 78 24.96 13.29 -13.76
N ALA A 79 25.00 13.10 -12.45
CA ALA A 79 25.82 12.07 -11.84
C ALA A 79 25.28 10.68 -12.20
N ALA A 80 26.15 9.67 -12.15
CA ALA A 80 25.76 8.28 -12.40
C ALA A 80 24.62 7.83 -11.48
N SER A 81 24.61 8.32 -10.24
CA SER A 81 23.52 8.12 -9.28
C SER A 81 23.45 9.31 -8.32
N THR A 82 22.24 9.78 -8.01
CA THR A 82 21.97 10.77 -6.96
C THR A 82 20.66 10.45 -6.29
N SER A 83 20.67 10.41 -4.96
CA SER A 83 19.46 10.18 -4.17
C SER A 83 19.11 11.41 -3.34
N PHE A 84 17.82 11.67 -3.21
CA PHE A 84 17.31 12.73 -2.36
C PHE A 84 15.91 12.41 -1.83
N THR A 85 15.49 13.19 -0.83
CA THR A 85 14.17 13.14 -0.23
C THR A 85 13.52 14.52 -0.28
N PHE A 86 12.21 14.59 -0.06
CA PHE A 86 11.47 15.85 -0.10
C PHE A 86 11.28 16.41 1.31
N ALA A 87 12.29 17.12 1.82
CA ALA A 87 12.26 17.67 3.18
C ALA A 87 11.10 18.67 3.42
N THR A 88 10.67 19.38 2.38
CA THR A 88 9.64 20.43 2.47
C THR A 88 8.24 19.97 2.05
N ALA A 89 8.08 18.74 1.58
CA ALA A 89 6.80 18.20 1.12
C ALA A 89 6.31 17.10 2.09
N PRO A 90 5.48 17.43 3.09
CA PRO A 90 5.05 16.47 4.12
C PRO A 90 4.24 15.29 3.52
N THR A 91 3.58 15.50 2.39
CA THR A 91 2.84 14.44 1.68
C THR A 91 3.75 13.38 1.06
N LEU A 92 5.04 13.70 0.83
CA LEU A 92 6.08 12.80 0.31
C LEU A 92 7.07 12.37 1.41
N ALA A 93 6.77 12.65 2.68
CA ALA A 93 7.61 12.21 3.79
C ALA A 93 7.84 10.68 3.74
N GLY A 94 9.08 10.26 3.97
CA GLY A 94 9.49 8.85 3.91
C GLY A 94 9.68 8.29 2.49
N ILE A 95 9.42 9.07 1.44
CA ILE A 95 9.73 8.69 0.05
C ILE A 95 11.12 9.20 -0.30
N ALA A 96 11.98 8.30 -0.78
CA ALA A 96 13.25 8.64 -1.39
C ALA A 96 13.18 8.47 -2.92
N VAL A 97 13.99 9.24 -3.63
CA VAL A 97 14.13 9.18 -5.07
C VAL A 97 15.60 9.04 -5.40
N THR A 98 15.93 8.06 -6.23
CA THR A 98 17.25 7.83 -6.79
C THR A 98 17.20 8.04 -8.30
N VAL A 99 17.94 9.02 -8.78
CA VAL A 99 18.07 9.36 -10.20
C VAL A 99 19.43 8.86 -10.69
N THR A 100 19.43 8.08 -11.76
CA THR A 100 20.64 7.58 -12.41
C THR A 100 20.68 8.05 -13.85
N CYS A 101 21.85 8.50 -14.29
CA CYS A 101 22.06 8.93 -15.67
C CYS A 101 23.15 8.09 -16.31
N THR A 102 22.80 7.36 -17.36
CA THR A 102 23.72 6.50 -18.10
C THR A 102 23.86 6.99 -19.55
N PRO A 103 25.09 7.23 -20.03
CA PRO A 103 25.29 7.46 -21.46
C PRO A 103 24.91 6.20 -22.22
N TYR A 104 24.19 6.39 -23.32
CA TYR A 104 23.80 5.39 -24.27
C TYR A 104 24.43 5.78 -25.61
N ALA A 105 25.40 4.98 -26.06
CA ALA A 105 25.97 5.18 -27.39
C ALA A 105 24.93 4.76 -28.43
N ASP A 106 24.60 5.66 -29.35
CA ASP A 106 23.93 5.22 -30.55
C ASP A 106 24.95 4.38 -31.35
N GLY A 107 24.61 3.14 -31.70
CA GLY A 107 25.53 2.25 -32.45
C GLY A 107 25.88 2.76 -33.86
N SER A 108 25.56 4.01 -34.16
CA SER A 108 25.57 4.68 -35.45
C SER A 108 26.58 5.85 -35.52
N GLY A 109 27.24 6.18 -34.41
CA GLY A 109 28.22 7.27 -34.36
C GLY A 109 27.61 8.68 -34.38
N GLY A 110 26.38 8.82 -33.91
CA GLY A 110 25.73 10.11 -33.72
C GLY A 110 25.94 10.65 -32.31
N PRO A 111 25.12 11.62 -31.87
CA PRO A 111 25.31 12.29 -30.59
C PRO A 111 25.09 11.33 -29.40
N THR A 112 25.91 11.44 -28.36
CA THR A 112 25.75 10.66 -27.12
C THR A 112 24.39 10.93 -26.51
N VAL A 113 23.54 9.91 -26.54
CA VAL A 113 22.22 9.91 -25.90
C VAL A 113 22.38 9.60 -24.42
N TYR A 114 21.52 10.11 -23.57
CA TYR A 114 21.51 9.79 -22.14
C TYR A 114 20.17 9.19 -21.72
N GLU A 115 20.22 8.01 -21.10
CA GLU A 115 19.09 7.46 -20.37
C GLU A 115 19.10 8.01 -18.94
N ILE A 116 18.00 8.65 -18.56
CA ILE A 116 17.74 9.13 -17.21
C ILE A 116 16.66 8.23 -16.61
N GLN A 117 17.03 7.51 -15.56
CA GLN A 117 16.10 6.69 -14.79
C GLN A 117 15.87 7.33 -13.43
N SER A 118 14.61 7.53 -13.04
CA SER A 118 14.24 7.90 -11.68
C SER A 118 13.50 6.76 -11.00
N THR A 119 13.98 6.38 -9.82
CA THR A 119 13.43 5.30 -9.00
C THR A 119 13.00 5.87 -7.66
N ALA A 120 11.71 5.88 -7.37
CA ALA A 120 11.16 6.36 -6.11
C ALA A 120 10.60 5.21 -5.28
N CYS A 121 10.82 5.22 -3.96
CA CYS A 121 10.34 4.17 -3.07
C CYS A 121 10.03 4.68 -1.65
N ASN A 122 9.13 4.00 -0.93
CA ASN A 122 8.72 4.35 0.44
C ASN A 122 9.54 3.70 1.56
N GLN A 123 10.40 2.73 1.24
CA GLN A 123 11.29 2.08 2.20
C GLN A 123 12.71 2.08 1.63
N PRO A 124 13.42 3.22 1.62
CA PRO A 124 14.77 3.27 1.08
C PRO A 124 15.77 2.46 1.93
N SER A 125 16.75 1.85 1.27
CA SER A 125 17.90 1.23 1.93
C SER A 125 19.07 2.22 1.94
N GLY A 126 19.49 2.66 3.13
CA GLY A 126 20.54 3.67 3.27
C GLY A 126 20.23 5.00 2.56
N GLY A 127 18.95 5.36 2.44
CA GLY A 127 18.49 6.56 1.73
C GLY A 127 18.35 6.41 0.21
N ASN A 128 18.56 5.20 -0.34
CA ASN A 128 18.52 4.94 -1.78
C ASN A 128 17.38 3.97 -2.16
N CYS A 129 16.94 4.09 -3.40
CA CYS A 129 16.06 3.14 -4.09
C CYS A 129 16.80 2.54 -5.30
N PRO A 130 16.57 1.27 -5.66
CA PRO A 130 15.68 0.30 -5.02
C PRO A 130 16.20 -0.22 -3.66
N ASN A 131 15.28 -0.74 -2.85
CA ASN A 131 15.63 -1.46 -1.63
C ASN A 131 15.74 -2.95 -1.94
N ALA A 132 16.90 -3.54 -1.66
CA ALA A 132 17.19 -4.96 -1.90
C ALA A 132 16.50 -5.92 -0.90
N ALA A 133 16.06 -5.41 0.25
CA ALA A 133 15.35 -6.19 1.28
C ALA A 133 14.10 -5.42 1.78
N PRO A 134 13.07 -5.28 0.93
CA PRO A 134 11.85 -4.56 1.28
C PRO A 134 10.93 -5.33 2.23
N GLY A 135 10.12 -4.61 3.01
CA GLY A 135 9.06 -5.19 3.84
C GLY A 135 7.74 -5.38 3.09
N ALA A 136 6.71 -5.88 3.80
CA ALA A 136 5.41 -6.28 3.22
C ALA A 136 4.60 -5.14 2.55
N ASN A 137 4.94 -3.87 2.79
CA ASN A 137 4.25 -2.69 2.25
C ASN A 137 5.16 -1.84 1.36
N TYR A 138 6.17 -2.46 0.76
CA TYR A 138 7.08 -1.76 -0.14
C TYR A 138 6.39 -1.41 -1.45
N VAL A 139 6.51 -0.15 -1.82
CA VAL A 139 6.03 0.37 -3.10
C VAL A 139 7.18 1.10 -3.76
N GLU A 140 7.38 0.81 -5.04
CA GLU A 140 8.39 1.43 -5.88
C GLU A 140 7.78 1.85 -7.22
N ARG A 141 8.25 2.98 -7.76
CA ARG A 141 7.98 3.37 -9.15
C ARG A 141 9.29 3.72 -9.84
N ARG A 142 9.49 3.16 -11.02
CA ARG A 142 10.62 3.47 -11.91
C ARG A 142 10.08 4.14 -13.16
N MET A 143 10.72 5.23 -13.54
CA MET A 143 10.49 5.90 -14.81
C MET A 143 11.81 6.06 -15.54
N LYS A 144 11.78 6.01 -16.87
CA LYS A 144 12.94 6.22 -17.72
C LYS A 144 12.58 7.21 -18.82
N VAL A 145 13.53 8.08 -19.15
CA VAL A 145 13.48 8.94 -20.33
C VAL A 145 14.84 8.96 -20.99
N THR A 146 14.84 9.17 -22.29
CA THR A 146 16.04 9.20 -23.11
C THR A 146 16.11 10.57 -23.77
N ILE A 147 17.25 11.26 -23.65
CA ILE A 147 17.47 12.62 -24.18
C ILE A 147 18.79 12.73 -24.94
#